data_AF-A0AAW0UQW7-F1
#
_entry.id   AF-A0AAW0UQW7-F1
#
_cell.length_a   1.000
_cell.length_b   1.000
_cell.length_c   1.000
_cell.angle_alpha   90.00
_cell.angle_beta   90.00
_cell.angle_gamma   90.00
#
_symmetry.space_group_name_H-M   'P 1'
#
loop_
_entity.id
_entity.type
_entity.pdbx_description
1 polymer ?
#
loop_
_entity_poly.entity_id
_entity_poly.type
_entity_poly.pdbx_seq_one_letter_code
_entity_poly.pdbx_strand_id
1 'polypeptide(L)'
;MSRLVKQVSIESPTHKLKECIFNFETPMPDTPPAGARVKVRNAGVCYRLRSASSSSSIKSVEALHCGSPLHHSVRDTSLFPGYEVAGTVDALGEEVGETDLQPGDRVIVYPYEGHPPGYAEYIAVPEVQYLIKVPENMSLSTAAMLPSGALWAMNTVFSAHKHVEKVLAEKGETGQCKLLLVGTGGLALWAMRIARFYWPEKRERIIINVACLRDEGISIAHEYLKVNVVQWNEDLYEEQLVERTKDACGGYVDIVIDFSATSRSIRRALKCLAPDGVLLLSSEHSEGLISRFGPVAEKENHHLIPIEFGTLNQLRNLVHLVSTGEIEPPPHTIFSADQANEALAKIGRGIIPGRAILEFPDEESEE
;
A
#
# COMPACT_ATOMS: atom_id res chain seq x y z
N MET A 1 -34.24 -19.07 -5.12
CA MET A 1 -33.50 -17.97 -5.77
C MET A 1 -32.21 -17.81 -5.00
N SER A 2 -31.05 -17.72 -5.66
CA SER A 2 -29.80 -17.43 -4.97
C SER A 2 -29.92 -16.06 -4.30
N ARG A 3 -29.53 -15.96 -3.02
CA ARG A 3 -29.44 -14.68 -2.32
C ARG A 3 -28.48 -13.78 -3.11
N LEU A 4 -28.88 -12.54 -3.37
CA LEU A 4 -28.03 -11.54 -3.99
C LEU A 4 -27.32 -10.75 -2.89
N VAL A 5 -26.06 -10.41 -3.12
CA VAL A 5 -25.20 -9.66 -2.22
C VAL A 5 -24.61 -8.47 -2.97
N LYS A 6 -24.36 -7.39 -2.24
CA LYS A 6 -23.83 -6.16 -2.80
C LYS A 6 -22.33 -6.26 -3.04
N GLN A 7 -21.91 -5.81 -4.20
CA GLN A 7 -20.51 -5.64 -4.58
C GLN A 7 -20.30 -4.24 -5.14
N VAL A 8 -19.21 -3.61 -4.73
CA VAL A 8 -18.75 -2.33 -5.25
C VAL A 8 -17.57 -2.61 -6.18
N SER A 9 -17.75 -2.36 -7.48
CA SER A 9 -16.64 -2.34 -8.43
C SER A 9 -16.10 -0.92 -8.54
N ILE A 10 -14.78 -0.80 -8.57
CA ILE A 10 -14.06 0.47 -8.71
C ILE A 10 -13.18 0.36 -9.97
N GLU A 11 -13.55 1.06 -11.04
CA GLU A 11 -12.91 1.05 -12.36
C GLU A 11 -12.17 2.35 -12.70
N SER A 12 -11.21 2.29 -13.64
CA SER A 12 -10.43 3.47 -14.05
C SER A 12 -11.22 4.45 -14.88
N PRO A 13 -11.10 5.77 -14.61
CA PRO A 13 -11.66 6.77 -15.50
C PRO A 13 -11.05 6.59 -16.89
N THR A 14 -11.91 6.49 -17.90
CA THR A 14 -11.48 6.47 -19.30
C THR A 14 -11.97 7.73 -20.01
N HIS A 15 -11.48 7.99 -21.22
CA HIS A 15 -12.01 9.09 -22.05
C HIS A 15 -13.51 8.97 -22.35
N LYS A 16 -14.12 7.79 -22.10
CA LYS A 16 -15.55 7.51 -22.27
C LYS A 16 -16.32 7.32 -20.95
N LEU A 17 -15.65 6.92 -19.87
CA LEU A 17 -16.26 6.68 -18.56
C LEU A 17 -15.81 7.74 -17.55
N LYS A 18 -16.76 8.57 -17.10
CA LYS A 18 -16.58 9.53 -16.02
C LYS A 18 -16.96 8.97 -14.66
N GLU A 19 -17.95 8.07 -14.61
CA GLU A 19 -18.27 7.29 -13.41
C GLU A 19 -17.38 6.05 -13.36
N CYS A 20 -16.79 5.84 -12.20
CA CYS A 20 -15.74 4.87 -11.95
C CYS A 20 -16.11 3.88 -10.85
N ILE A 21 -17.35 3.97 -10.34
CA ILE A 21 -17.84 3.10 -9.29
C ILE A 21 -19.21 2.59 -9.68
N PHE A 22 -19.34 1.29 -9.60
CA PHE A 22 -20.55 0.58 -9.96
C PHE A 22 -20.94 -0.32 -8.79
N ASN A 23 -22.16 -0.14 -8.33
CA ASN A 23 -22.78 -1.06 -7.38
C ASN A 23 -23.48 -2.16 -8.16
N PHE A 24 -23.20 -3.40 -7.82
CA PHE A 24 -23.81 -4.57 -8.41
C PHE A 24 -24.41 -5.45 -7.34
N GLU A 25 -25.45 -6.16 -7.73
CA GLU A 25 -25.93 -7.34 -7.01
C GLU A 25 -25.31 -8.57 -7.67
N THR A 26 -24.52 -9.32 -6.91
CA THR A 26 -23.92 -10.57 -7.36
C THR A 26 -24.52 -11.75 -6.59
N PRO A 27 -24.58 -12.96 -7.16
CA PRO A 27 -24.98 -14.13 -6.39
C PRO A 27 -24.07 -14.32 -5.19
N MET A 28 -24.64 -14.64 -4.04
CA MET A 28 -23.89 -15.03 -2.85
C MET A 28 -22.91 -16.15 -3.23
N PRO A 29 -21.61 -15.99 -2.94
CA PRO A 29 -20.64 -17.00 -3.32
C PRO A 29 -20.89 -18.30 -2.55
N ASP A 30 -20.63 -19.44 -3.20
CA ASP A 30 -20.62 -20.74 -2.54
C ASP A 30 -19.43 -20.82 -1.56
N THR A 31 -19.58 -21.63 -0.52
CA THR A 31 -18.49 -21.91 0.43
C THR A 31 -17.49 -22.88 -0.22
N PRO A 32 -16.22 -22.49 -0.43
CA PRO A 32 -15.23 -23.40 -1.01
C PRO A 32 -14.98 -24.63 -0.12
N PRO A 33 -14.88 -25.85 -0.66
CA PRO A 33 -14.74 -27.07 0.15
C PRO A 33 -13.56 -27.06 1.13
N ALA A 34 -12.38 -26.58 0.71
CA ALA A 34 -11.18 -26.50 1.54
C ALA A 34 -10.99 -25.13 2.23
N GLY A 35 -11.98 -24.26 2.11
CA GLY A 35 -11.87 -22.84 2.44
C GLY A 35 -13.01 -22.33 3.28
N ALA A 36 -13.36 -21.07 3.07
CA ALA A 36 -14.40 -20.41 3.83
C ALA A 36 -15.10 -19.34 3.00
N ARG A 37 -16.35 -19.08 3.35
CA ARG A 37 -17.02 -17.84 2.98
C ARG A 37 -16.86 -16.84 4.12
N VAL A 38 -16.46 -15.62 3.80
CA VAL A 38 -16.24 -14.54 4.76
C VAL A 38 -17.27 -13.45 4.49
N LYS A 39 -18.00 -13.05 5.53
CA LYS A 39 -18.81 -11.83 5.55
C LYS A 39 -17.87 -10.65 5.79
N VAL A 40 -17.67 -9.83 4.77
CA VAL A 40 -16.77 -8.68 4.82
C VAL A 40 -17.40 -7.58 5.66
N ARG A 41 -16.62 -7.00 6.57
CA ARG A 41 -17.04 -5.84 7.37
C ARG A 41 -16.30 -4.58 7.00
N ASN A 42 -15.00 -4.71 6.79
CA ASN A 42 -14.15 -3.60 6.43
C ASN A 42 -13.23 -3.99 5.27
N ALA A 43 -13.18 -3.12 4.26
CA ALA A 43 -12.28 -3.25 3.13
C ALA A 43 -11.43 -1.99 2.96
N GLY A 44 -10.11 -2.13 2.95
CA GLY A 44 -9.21 -1.00 2.76
C GLY A 44 -9.16 -0.51 1.31
N VAL A 45 -9.24 0.81 1.12
CA VAL A 45 -9.23 1.44 -0.20
C VAL A 45 -7.80 1.59 -0.70
N CYS A 46 -7.43 0.76 -1.68
CA CYS A 46 -6.17 0.84 -2.41
C CYS A 46 -6.33 1.68 -3.69
N TYR A 47 -5.33 2.49 -4.05
CA TYR A 47 -5.28 3.17 -5.35
C TYR A 47 -4.07 2.71 -6.17
N ARG A 48 -4.22 2.61 -7.49
CA ARG A 48 -3.12 2.36 -8.43
C ARG A 48 -2.85 3.60 -9.26
N LEU A 49 -1.61 4.09 -9.27
CA LEU A 49 -1.23 5.17 -10.19
C LEU A 49 -1.13 4.62 -11.63
N ARG A 50 -1.79 5.29 -12.58
CA ARG A 50 -1.72 4.93 -14.01
C ARG A 50 -0.28 4.97 -14.50
N SER A 51 0.29 3.82 -14.89
CA SER A 51 1.43 3.83 -15.79
C SER A 51 0.93 4.20 -17.17
N ALA A 52 1.62 5.13 -17.85
CA ALA A 52 1.36 5.53 -19.23
C ALA A 52 1.41 4.37 -20.25
N SER A 53 1.70 3.14 -19.81
CA SER A 53 1.74 1.91 -20.62
C SER A 53 0.60 0.91 -20.35
N SER A 54 -0.37 1.20 -19.47
CA SER A 54 -1.50 0.29 -19.21
C SER A 54 -2.65 0.51 -20.21
N SER A 55 -2.39 0.20 -21.47
CA SER A 55 -3.40 -0.03 -22.51
C SER A 55 -3.34 -1.49 -22.95
N SER A 56 -3.76 -2.38 -22.06
CA SER A 56 -4.15 -3.74 -22.40
C SER A 56 -5.54 -3.96 -21.79
N SER A 57 -6.58 -3.35 -22.36
CA SER A 57 -7.24 -3.94 -23.51
C SER A 57 -7.91 -2.88 -24.38
N ILE A 58 -7.49 -2.81 -25.64
CA ILE A 58 -8.24 -2.54 -26.89
C ILE A 58 -7.18 -2.23 -27.94
N LYS A 59 -7.10 -3.09 -28.96
CA LYS A 59 -6.26 -2.89 -30.15
C LYS A 59 -6.80 -1.69 -30.93
N SER A 60 -6.11 -0.56 -30.91
CA SER A 60 -6.11 0.40 -32.01
C SER A 60 -4.86 1.28 -31.96
N VAL A 61 -3.97 1.01 -32.90
CA VAL A 61 -2.77 1.79 -33.25
C VAL A 61 -3.21 3.10 -33.90
N GLU A 62 -3.43 4.17 -33.12
CA GLU A 62 -3.63 5.51 -33.72
C GLU A 62 -3.44 6.72 -32.77
N ALA A 63 -2.89 6.56 -31.56
CA ALA A 63 -2.78 7.66 -30.58
C ALA A 63 -1.34 8.11 -30.26
N LEU A 64 -0.39 7.89 -31.18
CA LEU A 64 0.84 8.68 -31.24
C LEU A 64 0.48 9.94 -32.02
N HIS A 65 0.87 11.12 -31.54
CA HIS A 65 0.50 12.48 -32.00
C HIS A 65 -0.68 13.12 -31.26
N CYS A 66 -0.43 13.60 -30.04
CA CYS A 66 -0.72 14.98 -29.66
C CYS A 66 -0.25 15.23 -28.22
N GLY A 67 0.79 16.03 -28.08
CA GLY A 67 1.10 16.67 -26.81
C GLY A 67 0.09 17.77 -26.51
N SER A 68 -0.39 17.83 -25.27
CA SER A 68 -0.79 19.09 -24.65
C SER A 68 -0.71 18.97 -23.11
N PRO A 69 -0.15 19.99 -22.43
CA PRO A 69 -0.13 20.11 -20.97
C PRO A 69 -1.46 20.69 -20.46
N LEU A 70 -1.70 20.62 -19.15
CA LEU A 70 -2.86 21.16 -18.40
C LEU A 70 -4.05 20.20 -18.25
N HIS A 71 -3.99 19.32 -17.25
CA HIS A 71 -5.17 19.07 -16.41
C HIS A 71 -4.75 18.66 -15.00
N HIS A 72 -5.33 19.35 -14.02
CA HIS A 72 -5.16 19.20 -12.58
C HIS A 72 -5.48 17.76 -12.12
N SER A 73 -4.48 17.09 -11.51
CA SER A 73 -4.59 16.35 -10.23
C SER A 73 -5.82 15.45 -9.97
N VAL A 74 -5.93 14.33 -10.70
CA VAL A 74 -6.68 13.15 -10.22
C VAL A 74 -5.77 11.93 -10.31
N ARG A 75 -5.38 11.36 -9.16
CA ARG A 75 -4.72 10.05 -9.12
C ARG A 75 -5.75 8.99 -9.55
N ASP A 76 -5.38 8.12 -10.49
CA ASP A 76 -6.19 6.96 -10.91
C ASP A 76 -6.35 6.01 -9.69
N THR A 77 -7.51 5.39 -9.48
CA THR A 77 -7.86 4.81 -8.16
C THR A 77 -8.32 3.35 -8.17
N SER A 78 -8.12 2.62 -9.27
CA SER A 78 -9.17 1.67 -9.64
C SER A 78 -8.69 0.43 -10.38
N LEU A 79 -7.61 -0.16 -9.87
CA LEU A 79 -7.15 -1.46 -10.31
C LEU A 79 -6.90 -2.42 -9.15
N PHE A 80 -7.27 -2.02 -7.93
CA PHE A 80 -7.14 -2.89 -6.76
C PHE A 80 -8.49 -3.54 -6.43
N PRO A 81 -8.58 -4.88 -6.46
CA PRO A 81 -9.80 -5.60 -6.18
C PRO A 81 -10.17 -5.58 -4.68
N GLY A 82 -9.51 -4.78 -3.83
CA GLY A 82 -9.74 -4.79 -2.38
C GLY A 82 -9.06 -5.96 -1.68
N TYR A 83 -7.72 -5.99 -1.69
CA TYR A 83 -6.90 -7.01 -0.99
C TYR A 83 -6.77 -6.79 0.53
N GLU A 84 -7.46 -5.78 1.05
CA GLU A 84 -7.44 -5.41 2.47
C GLU A 84 -8.76 -5.77 3.11
N VAL A 85 -9.03 -7.05 3.32
CA VAL A 85 -10.32 -7.53 3.82
C VAL A 85 -10.22 -7.90 5.29
N ALA A 86 -11.13 -7.37 6.09
CA ALA A 86 -11.44 -7.84 7.43
C ALA A 86 -12.94 -8.12 7.56
N GLY A 87 -13.28 -9.21 8.23
CA GLY A 87 -14.65 -9.66 8.34
C GLY A 87 -14.84 -10.74 9.40
N THR A 88 -15.91 -11.51 9.23
CA THR A 88 -16.22 -12.67 10.06
C THR A 88 -16.39 -13.90 9.18
N VAL A 89 -15.95 -15.07 9.65
CA VAL A 89 -16.24 -16.34 8.98
C VAL A 89 -17.76 -16.54 8.98
N ASP A 90 -18.35 -16.67 7.79
CA ASP A 90 -19.77 -16.97 7.63
C ASP A 90 -19.98 -18.50 7.63
N ALA A 91 -19.15 -19.20 6.84
CA ALA A 91 -19.20 -20.66 6.74
C ALA A 91 -17.82 -21.23 6.42
N LEU A 92 -17.54 -22.43 6.91
CA LEU A 92 -16.36 -23.24 6.56
C LEU A 92 -16.76 -24.33 5.57
N GLY A 93 -15.84 -24.68 4.68
CA GLY A 93 -16.03 -25.77 3.74
C GLY A 93 -16.00 -27.14 4.39
N GLU A 94 -16.61 -28.13 3.73
CA GLU A 94 -16.74 -29.50 4.24
C GLU A 94 -15.43 -30.30 4.27
N GLU A 95 -14.42 -29.88 3.51
CA GLU A 95 -13.08 -30.49 3.45
C GLU A 95 -12.06 -29.77 4.33
N VAL A 96 -12.48 -28.73 5.08
CA VAL A 96 -11.60 -28.07 6.06
C VAL A 96 -11.29 -29.07 7.18
N GLY A 97 -10.01 -29.41 7.32
CA GLY A 97 -9.49 -30.27 8.39
C GLY A 97 -9.47 -29.57 9.75
N GLU A 98 -8.54 -29.98 10.63
CA GLU A 98 -8.36 -29.34 11.94
C GLU A 98 -7.97 -27.85 11.77
N THR A 99 -8.78 -26.96 12.30
CA THR A 99 -8.57 -25.50 12.31
C THR A 99 -9.08 -24.92 13.63
N ASP A 100 -8.53 -23.77 14.03
CA ASP A 100 -8.98 -22.96 15.17
C ASP A 100 -10.06 -21.94 14.78
N LEU A 101 -10.49 -21.95 13.52
CA LEU A 101 -11.55 -21.11 12.99
C LEU A 101 -12.93 -21.76 13.12
N GLN A 102 -13.93 -20.95 13.38
CA GLN A 102 -15.34 -21.31 13.38
C GLN A 102 -16.21 -20.16 12.84
N PRO A 103 -17.44 -20.41 12.36
CA PRO A 103 -18.38 -19.35 12.02
C PRO A 103 -18.52 -18.32 13.15
N GLY A 104 -18.54 -17.04 12.78
CA GLY A 104 -18.51 -15.90 13.71
C GLY A 104 -17.11 -15.38 14.06
N ASP A 105 -16.05 -16.17 13.84
CA ASP A 105 -14.69 -15.71 14.12
C ASP A 105 -14.30 -14.54 13.23
N ARG A 106 -13.68 -13.54 13.85
CA ARG A 106 -13.14 -12.37 13.19
C ARG A 106 -11.85 -12.72 12.46
N VAL A 107 -11.75 -12.37 11.18
CA VAL A 107 -10.61 -12.74 10.32
C VAL A 107 -10.18 -11.61 9.40
N ILE A 108 -8.92 -11.65 8.99
CA ILE A 108 -8.39 -10.96 7.81
C ILE A 108 -7.98 -11.97 6.75
N VAL A 109 -7.95 -11.54 5.50
CA VAL A 109 -7.56 -12.38 4.36
C VAL A 109 -6.17 -12.00 3.88
N TYR A 110 -5.26 -12.96 3.80
CA TYR A 110 -3.92 -12.79 3.23
C TYR A 110 -4.01 -12.53 1.72
N PRO A 111 -3.20 -11.61 1.13
CA PRO A 111 -3.23 -11.35 -0.30
C PRO A 111 -2.51 -12.48 -1.08
N TYR A 112 -3.28 -13.43 -1.61
CA TYR A 112 -2.79 -14.53 -2.46
C TYR A 112 -3.12 -14.30 -3.95
N GLU A 113 -2.45 -15.04 -4.83
CA GLU A 113 -2.73 -14.99 -6.26
C GLU A 113 -4.15 -15.50 -6.57
N GLY A 114 -4.95 -14.70 -7.28
CA GLY A 114 -6.35 -15.02 -7.53
C GLY A 114 -7.31 -14.65 -6.39
N HIS A 115 -6.88 -13.81 -5.44
CA HIS A 115 -7.75 -13.28 -4.40
C HIS A 115 -8.97 -12.56 -5.01
N PRO A 116 -10.19 -12.85 -4.54
CA PRO A 116 -11.42 -12.32 -5.11
C PRO A 116 -11.55 -10.80 -4.89
N PRO A 117 -12.47 -10.11 -5.58
CA PRO A 117 -12.82 -8.75 -5.25
C PRO A 117 -13.34 -8.63 -3.80
N GLY A 118 -12.58 -8.00 -2.92
CA GLY A 118 -12.88 -7.77 -1.51
C GLY A 118 -13.80 -6.60 -1.22
N TYR A 119 -14.12 -5.77 -2.22
CA TYR A 119 -15.19 -4.76 -2.10
C TYR A 119 -16.58 -5.38 -2.30
N ALA A 120 -16.91 -6.41 -1.53
CA ALA A 120 -18.18 -7.12 -1.58
C ALA A 120 -18.65 -7.46 -0.17
N GLU A 121 -19.94 -7.67 0.04
CA GLU A 121 -20.46 -8.10 1.35
C GLU A 121 -19.98 -9.50 1.75
N TYR A 122 -19.73 -10.37 0.76
CA TYR A 122 -19.23 -11.72 0.96
C TYR A 122 -18.15 -12.06 -0.06
N ILE A 123 -17.14 -12.79 0.39
CA ILE A 123 -16.10 -13.36 -0.48
C ILE A 123 -15.88 -14.84 -0.18
N ALA A 124 -15.48 -15.58 -1.21
CA ALA A 124 -15.04 -16.96 -1.11
C ALA A 124 -13.51 -17.03 -1.04
N VAL A 125 -12.98 -17.50 0.07
CA VAL A 125 -11.55 -17.75 0.27
C VAL A 125 -11.31 -19.25 0.06
N PRO A 126 -10.51 -19.66 -0.94
CA PRO A 126 -10.45 -21.04 -1.42
C PRO A 126 -9.80 -22.00 -0.41
N GLU A 127 -8.86 -21.49 0.40
CA GLU A 127 -8.13 -22.29 1.37
C GLU A 127 -8.15 -21.60 2.73
N VAL A 128 -8.44 -22.36 3.78
CA VAL A 128 -8.53 -21.85 5.16
C VAL A 128 -7.22 -21.19 5.63
N GLN A 129 -6.07 -21.61 5.09
CA GLN A 129 -4.75 -21.09 5.45
C GLN A 129 -4.53 -19.61 5.10
N TYR A 130 -5.34 -19.04 4.20
CA TYR A 130 -5.31 -17.61 3.87
C TYR A 130 -6.07 -16.74 4.87
N LEU A 131 -6.77 -17.35 5.83
CA LEU A 131 -7.44 -16.64 6.90
C LEU A 131 -6.56 -16.55 8.14
N ILE A 132 -6.55 -15.37 8.74
CA ILE A 132 -5.86 -15.13 10.01
C ILE A 132 -6.86 -14.55 10.99
N LYS A 133 -7.00 -15.21 12.14
CA LYS A 133 -7.88 -14.81 13.23
C LYS A 133 -7.45 -13.46 13.82
N VAL A 134 -8.42 -12.59 14.05
CA VAL A 134 -8.24 -11.26 14.61
C VAL A 134 -8.76 -11.25 16.05
N PRO A 135 -7.94 -10.88 17.04
CA PRO A 135 -8.38 -10.75 18.43
C PRO A 135 -9.47 -9.69 18.63
N GLU A 136 -10.33 -9.89 19.63
CA GLU A 136 -11.47 -9.01 19.90
C GLU A 136 -11.07 -7.56 20.24
N ASN A 137 -9.88 -7.37 20.81
CA ASN A 137 -9.38 -6.06 21.23
C ASN A 137 -8.83 -5.20 20.09
N MET A 138 -8.72 -5.73 18.86
CA MET A 138 -8.41 -4.94 17.66
C MET A 138 -9.72 -4.58 16.96
N SER A 139 -9.87 -3.42 16.32
CA SER A 139 -11.05 -3.17 15.47
C SER A 139 -10.89 -3.83 14.09
N LEU A 140 -11.98 -4.24 13.43
CA LEU A 140 -11.91 -4.78 12.05
C LEU A 140 -11.43 -3.71 11.05
N SER A 141 -11.74 -2.43 11.29
CA SER A 141 -11.23 -1.33 10.46
C SER A 141 -9.71 -1.21 10.51
N THR A 142 -9.10 -1.43 11.68
CA THR A 142 -7.64 -1.51 11.85
C THR A 142 -7.09 -2.79 11.24
N ALA A 143 -7.75 -3.93 11.48
CA ALA A 143 -7.31 -5.22 10.97
C ALA A 143 -7.25 -5.24 9.43
N ALA A 144 -8.20 -4.60 8.75
CA ALA A 144 -8.24 -4.48 7.30
C ALA A 144 -6.97 -3.83 6.72
N MET A 145 -6.27 -3.00 7.49
CA MET A 145 -5.05 -2.31 7.04
C MET A 145 -3.80 -3.20 7.05
N LEU A 146 -3.89 -4.40 7.63
CA LEU A 146 -2.74 -5.27 7.83
C LEU A 146 -2.34 -6.07 6.58
N PRO A 147 -3.26 -6.73 5.85
CA PRO A 147 -2.90 -7.66 4.77
C PRO A 147 -2.12 -7.04 3.62
N SER A 148 -2.42 -5.80 3.24
CA SER A 148 -1.71 -5.11 2.15
C SER A 148 -0.79 -4.03 2.70
N GLY A 149 -1.33 -3.05 3.45
CA GLY A 149 -0.59 -1.90 3.96
C GLY A 149 0.54 -2.28 4.90
N ALA A 150 0.22 -2.86 6.06
CA ALA A 150 1.23 -3.16 7.07
C ALA A 150 2.19 -4.28 6.61
N LEU A 151 1.68 -5.31 5.94
CA LEU A 151 2.47 -6.45 5.46
C LEU A 151 3.55 -6.00 4.47
N TRP A 152 3.15 -5.24 3.45
CA TRP A 152 4.08 -4.75 2.45
C TRP A 152 5.13 -3.82 3.05
N ALA A 153 4.69 -2.90 3.90
CA ALA A 153 5.59 -2.03 4.63
C ALA A 153 6.59 -2.83 5.51
N MET A 154 6.13 -3.88 6.20
CA MET A 154 7.00 -4.74 7.01
C MET A 154 8.04 -5.45 6.15
N ASN A 155 7.63 -6.02 5.03
CA ASN A 155 8.55 -6.74 4.15
C ASN A 155 9.57 -5.78 3.50
N THR A 156 9.16 -4.56 3.15
CA THR A 156 10.06 -3.50 2.67
C THR A 156 11.06 -3.08 3.74
N VAL A 157 10.63 -2.87 4.99
CA VAL A 157 11.54 -2.54 6.10
C VAL A 157 12.54 -3.68 6.35
N PHE A 158 12.10 -4.94 6.29
CA PHE A 158 12.99 -6.09 6.49
C PHE A 158 14.01 -6.22 5.34
N SER A 159 13.59 -5.91 4.12
CA SER A 159 14.49 -5.87 2.97
C SER A 159 15.50 -4.73 3.10
N ALA A 160 15.05 -3.55 3.55
CA ALA A 160 15.93 -2.41 3.85
C ALA A 160 16.93 -2.73 4.95
N HIS A 161 16.56 -3.54 5.95
CA HIS A 161 17.41 -3.86 7.10
C HIS A 161 18.77 -4.42 6.68
N LYS A 162 18.80 -5.33 5.70
CA LYS A 162 20.05 -5.91 5.18
C LYS A 162 20.99 -4.83 4.62
N HIS A 163 20.44 -3.84 3.93
CA HIS A 163 21.21 -2.71 3.38
C HIS A 163 21.63 -1.74 4.47
N VAL A 164 20.75 -1.47 5.44
CA VAL A 164 21.08 -0.66 6.62
C VAL A 164 22.29 -1.25 7.35
N GLU A 165 22.29 -2.56 7.61
CA GLU A 165 23.42 -3.21 8.31
C GLU A 165 24.73 -3.12 7.52
N LYS A 166 24.67 -3.35 6.21
CA LYS A 166 25.82 -3.19 5.32
C LYS A 166 26.38 -1.75 5.39
N VAL A 167 25.53 -0.75 5.19
CA VAL A 167 25.91 0.66 5.19
C VAL A 167 26.49 1.08 6.54
N LEU A 168 25.88 0.65 7.64
CA LEU A 168 26.36 0.98 8.98
C LEU A 168 27.68 0.28 9.32
N ALA A 169 27.94 -0.91 8.79
CA ALA A 169 29.23 -1.58 8.93
C ALA A 169 30.32 -0.86 8.14
N GLU A 170 30.05 -0.47 6.90
CA GLU A 170 31.00 0.24 6.03
C GLU A 170 31.34 1.65 6.54
N LYS A 171 30.37 2.35 7.10
CA LYS A 171 30.56 3.71 7.63
C LYS A 171 31.13 3.75 9.06
N GLY A 172 31.32 2.60 9.70
CA GLY A 172 31.90 2.50 11.05
C GLY A 172 31.01 3.06 12.17
N GLU A 173 31.56 3.15 13.38
CA GLU A 173 30.82 3.43 14.63
C GLU A 173 30.03 4.75 14.61
N THR A 174 30.60 5.81 14.02
CA THR A 174 29.96 7.13 13.92
C THR A 174 29.19 7.31 12.60
N GLY A 175 29.16 6.28 11.76
CA GLY A 175 28.51 6.29 10.46
C GLY A 175 26.98 6.30 10.57
N GLN A 176 26.35 7.08 9.68
CA GLN A 176 24.90 7.17 9.55
C GLN A 176 24.41 6.56 8.23
N CYS A 177 23.33 5.78 8.30
CA CYS A 177 22.55 5.34 7.15
C CYS A 177 21.38 6.31 6.95
N LYS A 178 21.28 6.89 5.75
CA LYS A 178 20.25 7.86 5.39
C LYS A 178 19.21 7.21 4.48
N LEU A 179 17.96 7.24 4.91
CA LEU A 179 16.83 6.74 4.16
C LEU A 179 15.99 7.91 3.65
N LEU A 180 15.44 7.77 2.44
CA LEU A 180 14.40 8.65 1.91
C LEU A 180 13.14 7.84 1.65
N LEU A 181 12.09 8.09 2.42
CA LEU A 181 10.77 7.53 2.23
C LEU A 181 9.94 8.46 1.35
N VAL A 182 9.51 7.97 0.18
CA VAL A 182 8.72 8.75 -0.77
C VAL A 182 7.24 8.56 -0.49
N GLY A 183 6.58 9.65 -0.10
CA GLY A 183 5.16 9.73 0.17
C GLY A 183 4.81 9.77 1.65
N THR A 184 3.54 10.10 1.91
CA THR A 184 2.95 10.27 3.25
C THR A 184 1.63 9.52 3.41
N GLY A 185 1.37 8.53 2.53
CA GLY A 185 0.18 7.69 2.57
C GLY A 185 0.33 6.49 3.53
N GLY A 186 -0.71 5.67 3.65
CA GLY A 186 -0.77 4.54 4.59
C GLY A 186 0.48 3.64 4.61
N LEU A 187 1.00 3.23 3.44
CA LEU A 187 2.21 2.40 3.35
C LEU A 187 3.45 3.08 3.94
N ALA A 188 3.65 4.37 3.66
CA ALA A 188 4.76 5.14 4.21
C ALA A 188 4.62 5.29 5.74
N LEU A 189 3.42 5.57 6.22
CA LEU A 189 3.16 5.69 7.66
C LEU A 189 3.39 4.36 8.40
N TRP A 190 2.99 3.23 7.81
CA TRP A 190 3.30 1.90 8.31
C TRP A 190 4.81 1.64 8.31
N ALA A 191 5.50 1.90 7.19
CA ALA A 191 6.94 1.66 7.07
C ALA A 191 7.74 2.41 8.13
N MET A 192 7.38 3.66 8.42
CA MET A 192 8.01 4.43 9.50
C MET A 192 7.79 3.79 10.87
N ARG A 193 6.56 3.39 11.19
CA ARG A 193 6.20 2.77 12.48
C ARG A 193 6.95 1.46 12.69
N ILE A 194 6.96 0.62 11.66
CA ILE A 194 7.65 -0.67 11.68
C ILE A 194 9.17 -0.47 11.76
N ALA A 195 9.74 0.45 10.96
CA ALA A 195 11.16 0.79 11.04
C ALA A 195 11.58 1.25 12.45
N ARG A 196 10.77 2.11 13.10
CA ARG A 196 11.03 2.56 14.46
C ARG A 196 10.95 1.45 15.50
N PHE A 197 10.04 0.51 15.31
CA PHE A 197 9.89 -0.64 16.20
C PHE A 197 11.07 -1.61 16.08
N TYR A 198 11.52 -1.92 14.85
CA TYR A 198 12.58 -2.91 14.62
C TYR A 198 14.01 -2.34 14.70
N TRP A 199 14.19 -1.02 14.62
CA TRP A 199 15.52 -0.40 14.70
C TRP A 199 15.73 0.55 15.90
N PRO A 200 15.32 0.19 17.14
CA PRO A 200 15.37 1.10 18.28
C PRO A 200 16.81 1.48 18.65
N GLU A 201 17.73 0.52 18.68
CA GLU A 201 19.14 0.72 19.06
C GLU A 201 19.95 1.50 18.01
N LYS A 202 19.47 1.49 16.75
CA LYS A 202 20.15 2.13 15.62
C LYS A 202 19.54 3.50 15.28
N ARG A 203 18.60 4.00 16.08
CA ARG A 203 17.79 5.20 15.79
C ARG A 203 18.61 6.47 15.58
N GLU A 204 19.71 6.65 16.30
CA GLU A 204 20.60 7.80 16.12
C GLU A 204 21.48 7.70 14.87
N ARG A 205 21.65 6.47 14.36
CA ARG A 205 22.46 6.16 13.18
C ARG A 205 21.63 6.01 11.91
N ILE A 206 20.32 5.80 12.03
CA ILE A 206 19.39 5.64 10.91
C ILE A 206 18.57 6.93 10.79
N ILE A 207 18.92 7.76 9.81
CA ILE A 207 18.26 9.04 9.55
C ILE A 207 17.21 8.83 8.47
N ILE A 208 15.95 8.80 8.85
CA ILE A 208 14.83 8.68 7.90
C ILE A 208 14.34 10.08 7.55
N ASN A 209 14.34 10.38 6.25
CA ASN A 209 13.80 11.61 5.66
C ASN A 209 12.56 11.26 4.83
N VAL A 210 11.67 12.23 4.63
CA VAL A 210 10.43 12.02 3.88
C VAL A 210 10.33 12.99 2.71
N ALA A 211 10.05 12.48 1.52
CA ALA A 211 9.66 13.29 0.38
C ALA A 211 8.13 13.30 0.25
N CYS A 212 7.51 14.48 0.20
CA CYS A 212 6.07 14.62 0.02
C CYS A 212 5.75 15.45 -1.22
N LEU A 213 4.62 15.19 -1.88
CA LEU A 213 4.24 15.91 -3.10
C LEU A 213 3.52 17.24 -2.83
N ARG A 214 2.98 17.42 -1.62
CA ARG A 214 2.08 18.54 -1.27
C ARG A 214 2.28 18.96 0.18
N ASP A 215 1.82 20.16 0.50
CA ASP A 215 1.97 20.78 1.82
C ASP A 215 1.30 19.97 2.93
N GLU A 216 0.18 19.28 2.65
CA GLU A 216 -0.47 18.41 3.65
C GLU A 216 0.45 17.28 4.11
N GLY A 217 1.33 16.80 3.22
CA GLY A 217 2.34 15.81 3.55
C GLY A 217 3.40 16.33 4.54
N ILE A 218 3.67 17.64 4.51
CA ILE A 218 4.57 18.30 5.48
C ILE A 218 3.95 18.22 6.88
N SER A 219 2.67 18.58 7.01
CA SER A 219 1.93 18.46 8.27
C SER A 219 1.91 17.03 8.80
N ILE A 220 1.60 16.05 7.95
CA ILE A 220 1.60 14.63 8.33
C ILE A 220 2.97 14.18 8.81
N ALA A 221 4.04 14.57 8.13
CA ALA A 221 5.38 14.18 8.54
C ALA A 221 5.81 14.84 9.84
N HIS A 222 5.43 16.09 10.10
CA HIS A 222 5.73 16.74 11.38
C HIS A 222 4.91 16.14 12.54
N GLU A 223 3.62 15.90 12.32
CA GLU A 223 2.71 15.39 13.34
C GLU A 223 2.98 13.93 13.69
N TYR A 224 3.06 13.05 12.68
CA TYR A 224 3.13 11.60 12.88
C TYR A 224 4.54 11.02 12.81
N LEU A 225 5.45 11.63 12.03
CA LEU A 225 6.76 11.04 11.75
C LEU A 225 7.89 11.73 12.54
N LYS A 226 7.81 13.05 12.77
CA LYS A 226 8.83 13.87 13.42
C LYS A 226 10.21 13.67 12.75
N VAL A 227 10.24 13.88 11.44
CA VAL A 227 11.41 13.70 10.57
C VAL A 227 11.61 14.89 9.65
N ASN A 228 12.79 14.99 9.06
CA ASN A 228 13.06 15.96 8.00
C ASN A 228 12.18 15.68 6.78
N VAL A 229 11.66 16.75 6.19
CA VAL A 229 10.81 16.68 5.00
C VAL A 229 11.35 17.53 3.87
N VAL A 230 11.25 16.99 2.67
CA VAL A 230 11.38 17.74 1.42
C VAL A 230 10.08 17.68 0.64
N GLN A 231 9.67 18.81 0.08
CA GLN A 231 8.56 18.84 -0.84
C GLN A 231 9.04 18.64 -2.28
N TRP A 232 8.53 17.61 -2.93
CA TRP A 232 8.64 17.33 -4.34
C TRP A 232 7.51 18.00 -5.11
N ASN A 233 7.54 19.34 -5.14
CA ASN A 233 6.61 20.10 -5.97
C ASN A 233 6.95 19.88 -7.45
N GLU A 234 6.06 19.20 -8.16
CA GLU A 234 6.24 18.79 -9.54
C GLU A 234 6.26 19.97 -10.53
N ASP A 235 5.90 21.19 -10.11
CA ASP A 235 6.04 22.42 -10.90
C ASP A 235 7.46 22.98 -10.91
N LEU A 236 8.34 22.49 -10.02
CA LEU A 236 9.74 22.92 -9.95
C LEU A 236 10.63 22.17 -10.94
N TYR A 237 11.75 22.83 -11.30
CA TYR A 237 12.77 22.22 -12.14
C TYR A 237 13.45 21.04 -11.44
N GLU A 238 13.77 19.99 -12.20
CA GLU A 238 14.22 18.72 -11.63
C GLU A 238 15.54 18.85 -10.85
N GLU A 239 16.51 19.65 -11.32
CA GLU A 239 17.77 19.83 -10.57
C GLU A 239 17.56 20.56 -9.25
N GLN A 240 16.61 21.50 -9.18
CA GLN A 240 16.26 22.17 -7.92
C GLN A 240 15.66 21.18 -6.92
N LEU A 241 14.84 20.23 -7.39
CA LEU A 241 14.27 19.19 -6.54
C LEU A 241 15.35 18.24 -6.02
N VAL A 242 16.34 17.89 -6.84
CA VAL A 242 17.49 17.07 -6.43
C VAL A 242 18.33 17.80 -5.40
N GLU A 243 18.67 19.07 -5.64
CA GLU A 243 19.46 19.89 -4.71
C GLU A 243 18.74 20.05 -3.36
N ARG A 244 17.46 20.42 -3.36
CA ARG A 244 16.64 20.52 -2.14
C ARG A 244 16.52 19.20 -1.39
N THR A 245 16.44 18.08 -2.12
CA THR A 245 16.38 16.74 -1.50
C THR A 245 17.69 16.42 -0.80
N LYS A 246 18.83 16.70 -1.46
CA LYS A 246 20.16 16.51 -0.85
C LYS A 246 20.35 17.42 0.35
N ASP A 247 19.97 18.69 0.27
CA ASP A 247 20.06 19.63 1.39
C ASP A 247 19.24 19.14 2.61
N ALA A 248 17.97 18.79 2.40
CA ALA A 248 17.10 18.27 3.46
C ALA A 248 17.60 16.96 4.10
N CYS A 249 18.28 16.10 3.32
CA CYS A 249 18.87 14.85 3.80
C CYS A 249 20.29 15.01 4.33
N GLY A 250 20.88 16.22 4.26
CA GLY A 250 22.27 16.48 4.59
C GLY A 250 23.26 15.75 3.69
N GLY A 251 22.92 15.55 2.41
CA GLY A 251 23.73 14.89 1.38
C GLY A 251 22.97 13.80 0.63
N TYR A 252 23.72 12.89 0.02
CA TYR A 252 23.17 11.69 -0.63
C TYR A 252 22.49 10.75 0.39
N VAL A 253 21.51 9.98 -0.08
CA VAL A 253 20.81 8.96 0.70
C VAL A 253 21.25 7.56 0.28
N ASP A 254 21.30 6.63 1.24
CA ASP A 254 21.77 5.27 0.99
C ASP A 254 20.63 4.36 0.50
N ILE A 255 19.40 4.64 0.94
CA ILE A 255 18.22 3.85 0.64
C ILE A 255 17.07 4.79 0.30
N VAL A 256 16.36 4.51 -0.79
CA VAL A 256 15.09 5.16 -1.13
C VAL A 256 13.99 4.11 -1.09
N ILE A 257 12.86 4.41 -0.47
CA ILE A 257 11.66 3.57 -0.47
C ILE A 257 10.55 4.32 -1.20
N ASP A 258 10.07 3.78 -2.32
CA ASP A 258 9.00 4.38 -3.13
C ASP A 258 7.93 3.33 -3.50
N PHE A 259 6.84 3.32 -2.74
CA PHE A 259 5.69 2.42 -2.94
C PHE A 259 4.78 2.81 -4.11
N SER A 260 4.99 3.97 -4.72
CA SER A 260 4.14 4.47 -5.80
C SER A 260 5.00 5.14 -6.86
N ALA A 261 6.04 4.42 -7.26
CA ALA A 261 7.11 4.95 -8.08
C ALA A 261 6.63 5.36 -9.47
N THR A 262 7.16 6.49 -9.93
CA THR A 262 6.96 7.01 -11.28
C THR A 262 8.30 7.14 -11.97
N SER A 263 8.28 7.27 -13.30
CA SER A 263 9.50 7.57 -14.05
C SER A 263 10.20 8.86 -13.58
N ARG A 264 9.45 9.83 -13.06
CA ARG A 264 10.04 11.08 -12.55
C ARG A 264 10.60 10.90 -11.14
N SER A 265 9.88 10.24 -10.23
CA SER A 265 10.39 9.96 -8.88
C SER A 265 11.62 9.06 -8.91
N ILE A 266 11.68 8.04 -9.78
CA ILE A 266 12.86 7.18 -9.92
C ILE A 266 14.07 7.97 -10.43
N ARG A 267 13.91 8.81 -11.46
CA ARG A 267 15.02 9.66 -11.94
C ARG A 267 15.57 10.55 -10.84
N ARG A 268 14.69 11.15 -10.03
CA ARG A 268 15.06 11.98 -8.90
C ARG A 268 15.78 11.17 -7.83
N ALA A 269 15.23 10.02 -7.47
CA ALA A 269 15.80 9.09 -6.50
C ALA A 269 17.23 8.68 -6.89
N LEU A 270 17.46 8.25 -8.13
CA LEU A 270 18.78 7.85 -8.62
C LEU A 270 19.81 9.00 -8.51
N LYS A 271 19.40 10.26 -8.76
CA LYS A 271 20.30 11.42 -8.58
C LYS A 271 20.59 11.76 -7.11
N CYS A 272 19.77 11.27 -6.19
CA CYS A 272 19.90 11.49 -4.74
C CYS A 272 20.60 10.31 -4.03
N LEU A 273 20.70 9.14 -4.66
CA LEU A 273 21.34 7.96 -4.10
C LEU A 273 22.87 8.14 -4.03
N ALA A 274 23.44 7.70 -2.92
CA ALA A 274 24.88 7.50 -2.77
C ALA A 274 25.37 6.38 -3.70
N PRO A 275 26.67 6.30 -4.02
CA PRO A 275 27.23 5.12 -4.68
C PRO A 275 26.86 3.84 -3.91
N ASP A 276 26.49 2.78 -4.61
CA ASP A 276 25.97 1.52 -4.02
C ASP A 276 24.61 1.65 -3.31
N GLY A 277 23.94 2.80 -3.47
CA GLY A 277 22.62 3.05 -2.91
C GLY A 277 21.53 2.18 -3.55
N VAL A 278 20.45 1.96 -2.78
CA VAL A 278 19.35 1.08 -3.19
C VAL A 278 18.02 1.82 -3.25
N LEU A 279 17.23 1.52 -4.27
CA LEU A 279 15.85 1.95 -4.44
C LEU A 279 14.92 0.74 -4.30
N LEU A 280 14.13 0.71 -3.23
CA LEU A 280 13.11 -0.30 -2.97
C LEU A 280 11.77 0.13 -3.59
N LEU A 281 11.21 -0.72 -4.44
CA LEU A 281 10.01 -0.47 -5.21
C LEU A 281 8.95 -1.52 -4.87
N SER A 282 7.67 -1.17 -4.95
CA SER A 282 6.60 -2.18 -4.99
C SER A 282 6.78 -3.09 -6.22
N SER A 283 6.78 -4.41 -6.04
CA SER A 283 6.90 -5.37 -7.14
C SER A 283 5.80 -5.20 -8.19
N GLU A 284 4.61 -4.80 -7.76
CA GLU A 284 3.53 -4.43 -8.67
C GLU A 284 3.99 -3.28 -9.58
N HIS A 285 4.15 -3.60 -10.87
CA HIS A 285 4.56 -2.70 -11.95
C HIS A 285 6.00 -2.18 -11.91
N SER A 286 6.85 -2.71 -11.04
CA SER A 286 8.27 -2.38 -11.07
C SER A 286 8.95 -2.89 -12.34
N GLU A 287 8.47 -3.96 -12.99
CA GLU A 287 9.14 -4.59 -14.15
C GLU A 287 9.43 -3.59 -15.28
N GLY A 288 8.43 -2.83 -15.72
CA GLY A 288 8.61 -1.82 -16.78
C GLY A 288 9.48 -0.64 -16.35
N LEU A 289 9.47 -0.29 -15.06
CA LEU A 289 10.31 0.76 -14.51
C LEU A 289 11.77 0.29 -14.37
N ILE A 290 12.00 -0.92 -13.87
CA ILE A 290 13.30 -1.57 -13.73
C ILE A 290 13.91 -1.77 -15.12
N SER A 291 13.16 -2.26 -16.10
CA SER A 291 13.66 -2.38 -17.48
C SER A 291 14.11 -1.03 -18.05
N ARG A 292 13.37 0.05 -17.77
CA ARG A 292 13.70 1.40 -18.25
C ARG A 292 14.90 2.03 -17.53
N PHE A 293 15.01 1.85 -16.21
CA PHE A 293 15.98 2.56 -15.38
C PHE A 293 17.17 1.72 -14.93
N GLY A 294 17.12 0.40 -15.11
CA GLY A 294 18.17 -0.55 -14.76
C GLY A 294 19.53 -0.19 -15.37
N PRO A 295 19.64 0.11 -16.68
CA PRO A 295 20.93 0.48 -17.28
C PRO A 295 21.52 1.77 -16.69
N VAL A 296 20.68 2.73 -16.31
CA VAL A 296 21.12 3.98 -15.68
C VAL A 296 21.60 3.71 -14.26
N ALA A 297 20.86 2.89 -13.52
CA ALA A 297 21.21 2.51 -12.16
C ALA A 297 22.52 1.71 -12.11
N GLU A 298 22.69 0.72 -12.98
CA GLU A 298 23.90 -0.10 -13.05
C GLU A 298 25.14 0.75 -13.33
N LYS A 299 25.02 1.72 -14.25
CA LYS A 299 26.12 2.66 -14.57
C LYS A 299 26.57 3.49 -13.35
N GLU A 300 25.63 3.89 -12.50
CA GLU A 300 25.89 4.68 -11.28
C GLU A 300 26.10 3.79 -10.05
N ASN A 301 26.19 2.47 -10.23
CA ASN A 301 26.27 1.46 -9.18
C ASN A 301 25.13 1.58 -8.16
N HIS A 302 23.88 1.64 -8.64
CA HIS A 302 22.66 1.62 -7.82
C HIS A 302 21.87 0.33 -8.02
N HIS A 303 21.12 -0.06 -6.99
CA HIS A 303 20.30 -1.28 -6.99
C HIS A 303 18.81 -0.95 -7.01
N LEU A 304 18.06 -1.48 -7.97
CA LEU A 304 16.59 -1.35 -8.00
C LEU A 304 15.99 -2.69 -7.58
N ILE A 305 15.35 -2.72 -6.41
CA ILE A 305 14.87 -3.96 -5.81
C ILE A 305 13.34 -3.93 -5.73
N PRO A 306 12.64 -4.79 -6.49
CA PRO A 306 11.21 -4.98 -6.33
C PRO A 306 10.92 -5.75 -5.04
N ILE A 307 9.91 -5.31 -4.29
CA ILE A 307 9.51 -5.88 -3.02
C ILE A 307 8.09 -6.42 -3.14
N GLU A 308 7.93 -7.70 -2.82
CA GLU A 308 6.63 -8.38 -2.70
C GLU A 308 5.90 -8.02 -1.39
N PHE A 309 4.62 -8.37 -1.27
CA PHE A 309 3.81 -8.11 -0.07
C PHE A 309 4.48 -8.61 1.21
N GLY A 310 4.75 -9.90 1.33
CA GLY A 310 5.29 -10.50 2.54
C GLY A 310 4.66 -11.86 2.79
N THR A 311 5.04 -12.50 3.89
CA THR A 311 4.65 -13.88 4.21
C THR A 311 3.46 -13.94 5.17
N LEU A 312 2.74 -15.08 5.17
CA LEU A 312 1.70 -15.36 6.17
C LEU A 312 2.21 -15.21 7.61
N ASN A 313 3.45 -15.60 7.90
CA ASN A 313 4.04 -15.45 9.23
C ASN A 313 4.29 -14.00 9.62
N GLN A 314 4.72 -13.15 8.68
CA GLN A 314 4.81 -11.71 8.91
C GLN A 314 3.42 -11.12 9.20
N LEU A 315 2.38 -11.56 8.49
CA LEU A 315 1.02 -11.08 8.73
C LEU A 315 0.48 -11.53 10.10
N ARG A 316 0.70 -12.77 10.52
CA ARG A 316 0.36 -13.24 11.87
C ARG A 316 1.09 -12.42 12.95
N ASN A 317 2.37 -12.15 12.73
CA ASN A 317 3.15 -11.31 13.63
C ASN A 317 2.63 -9.86 13.68
N LEU A 318 2.19 -9.30 12.55
CA LEU A 318 1.55 -7.98 12.53
C LEU A 318 0.25 -7.95 13.33
N VAL A 319 -0.59 -8.98 13.23
CA VAL A 319 -1.80 -9.10 14.05
C VAL A 319 -1.43 -9.08 15.53
N HIS A 320 -0.41 -9.85 15.93
CA HIS A 320 0.10 -9.86 17.29
C HIS A 320 0.54 -8.45 17.74
N LEU A 321 1.53 -7.85 17.05
CA LEU A 321 2.13 -6.56 17.42
C LEU A 321 1.11 -5.41 17.48
N VAL A 322 0.11 -5.41 16.60
CA VAL A 322 -0.92 -4.37 16.60
C VAL A 322 -1.96 -4.64 17.69
N SER A 323 -2.32 -5.90 17.94
CA SER A 323 -3.27 -6.26 19.01
C SER A 323 -2.70 -6.05 20.42
N THR A 324 -1.39 -6.19 20.61
CA THR A 324 -0.70 -5.93 21.88
C THR A 324 -0.38 -4.46 22.10
N GLY A 325 -0.57 -3.61 21.08
CA GLY A 325 -0.25 -2.18 21.14
C GLY A 325 1.25 -1.86 20.99
N GLU A 326 2.07 -2.84 20.61
CA GLU A 326 3.51 -2.64 20.36
C GLU A 326 3.78 -1.80 19.11
N ILE A 327 2.93 -1.94 18.09
CA ILE A 327 2.92 -1.05 16.93
C ILE A 327 1.54 -0.39 16.82
N GLU A 328 1.52 0.93 17.03
CA GLU A 328 0.32 1.73 16.83
C GLU A 328 -0.01 1.84 15.33
N PRO A 329 -1.26 1.55 14.89
CA PRO A 329 -1.65 1.70 13.49
C PRO A 329 -1.60 3.17 13.04
N PRO A 330 -1.41 3.45 11.74
CA PRO A 330 -1.57 4.80 11.22
C PRO A 330 -3.05 5.23 11.25
N PRO A 331 -3.33 6.55 11.19
CA PRO A 331 -4.69 7.03 11.14
C PRO A 331 -5.45 6.48 9.92
N HIS A 332 -6.74 6.27 10.10
CA HIS A 332 -7.64 5.87 9.02
C HIS A 332 -9.01 6.53 9.16
N THR A 333 -9.74 6.59 8.05
CA THR A 333 -11.11 7.12 8.00
C THR A 333 -12.04 6.07 7.42
N ILE A 334 -13.15 5.84 8.12
CA ILE A 334 -14.17 4.87 7.72
C ILE A 334 -15.23 5.60 6.89
N PHE A 335 -15.63 4.99 5.79
CA PHE A 335 -16.72 5.39 4.92
C PHE A 335 -17.69 4.22 4.80
N SER A 336 -18.99 4.49 4.72
CA SER A 336 -19.91 3.45 4.26
C SER A 336 -19.50 2.99 2.86
N ALA A 337 -19.70 1.71 2.53
CA ALA A 337 -19.47 1.19 1.18
C ALA A 337 -20.25 1.99 0.11
N ASP A 338 -21.40 2.58 0.45
CA ASP A 338 -22.15 3.49 -0.42
C ASP A 338 -21.41 4.80 -0.75
N GLN A 339 -20.47 5.19 0.10
CA GLN A 339 -19.65 6.38 -0.05
C GLN A 339 -18.30 6.09 -0.71
N ALA A 340 -18.13 4.95 -1.39
CA ALA A 340 -16.88 4.61 -2.07
C ALA A 340 -16.39 5.72 -3.01
N ASN A 341 -17.30 6.41 -3.71
CA ASN A 341 -16.97 7.54 -4.60
C ASN A 341 -16.30 8.69 -3.85
N GLU A 342 -16.85 9.01 -2.68
CA GLU A 342 -16.31 10.06 -1.82
C GLU A 342 -14.96 9.64 -1.24
N ALA A 343 -14.84 8.41 -0.76
CA ALA A 343 -13.61 7.86 -0.22
C ALA A 343 -12.46 7.94 -1.24
N LEU A 344 -12.70 7.47 -2.47
CA LEU A 344 -11.71 7.48 -3.56
C LEU A 344 -11.36 8.90 -4.01
N ALA A 345 -12.35 9.80 -4.13
CA ALA A 345 -12.09 11.19 -4.48
C ALA A 345 -11.22 11.88 -3.43
N LYS A 346 -11.49 11.64 -2.13
CA LYS A 346 -10.70 12.20 -1.02
C LYS A 346 -9.29 11.61 -0.95
N ILE A 347 -9.12 10.30 -1.16
CA ILE A 347 -7.79 9.66 -1.27
C ILE A 347 -7.01 10.20 -2.47
N GLY A 348 -7.63 10.26 -3.65
CA GLY A 348 -6.99 10.72 -4.88
C GLY A 348 -6.52 12.17 -4.80
N ARG A 349 -7.19 12.98 -3.97
CA ARG A 349 -6.81 14.36 -3.63
C ARG A 349 -5.85 14.45 -2.44
N GLY A 350 -5.47 13.35 -1.81
CA GLY A 350 -4.55 13.35 -0.66
C GLY A 350 -5.12 14.01 0.59
N ILE A 351 -6.45 14.07 0.71
CA ILE A 351 -7.15 14.72 1.84
C ILE A 351 -7.16 13.82 3.08
N ILE A 352 -7.13 12.50 2.87
CA ILE A 352 -7.22 11.52 3.96
C ILE A 352 -5.81 11.22 4.48
N PRO A 353 -5.50 11.53 5.76
CA PRO A 353 -4.27 11.07 6.37
C PRO A 353 -4.32 9.54 6.53
N GLY A 354 -3.27 8.85 6.08
CA GLY A 354 -3.16 7.40 6.19
C GLY A 354 -4.05 6.64 5.21
N ARG A 355 -5.14 6.04 5.70
CA ARG A 355 -5.94 5.05 4.94
C ARG A 355 -7.44 5.37 4.95
N ALA A 356 -8.15 5.03 3.87
CA ALA A 356 -9.61 4.96 3.91
C ALA A 356 -10.06 3.51 3.96
N ILE A 357 -11.12 3.25 4.71
CA ILE A 357 -11.73 1.95 4.90
C ILE A 357 -13.20 2.06 4.47
N LEU A 358 -13.66 1.14 3.64
CA LEU A 358 -15.08 0.95 3.36
C LEU A 358 -15.67 0.02 4.40
N GLU A 359 -16.80 0.38 4.95
CA GLU A 359 -17.57 -0.42 5.89
C GLU A 359 -18.82 -0.96 5.21
N PHE A 360 -19.00 -2.28 5.30
CA PHE A 360 -20.16 -3.00 4.80
C PHE A 360 -21.15 -3.24 5.94
N PRO A 361 -22.46 -3.18 5.66
CA PRO A 361 -23.48 -3.24 6.70
C PRO A 361 -23.46 -4.56 7.47
N ASP A 362 -23.90 -4.50 8.74
CA ASP A 362 -24.33 -5.69 9.43
C ASP A 362 -25.77 -6.00 9.04
N GLU A 363 -26.05 -7.23 8.61
CA GLU A 363 -27.43 -7.68 8.34
C GLU A 363 -28.36 -7.63 9.58
N GLU A 364 -27.85 -7.27 10.77
CA GLU A 364 -28.64 -7.12 12.00
C GLU A 364 -29.30 -5.73 12.20
N SER A 365 -29.12 -4.77 11.28
CA SER A 365 -29.78 -3.46 11.38
C SER A 365 -30.99 -3.32 10.44
N GLU A 366 -31.89 -4.30 10.46
CA GLU A 366 -33.28 -4.14 10.02
C GLU A 366 -34.21 -4.36 11.23
N GLU A 367 -34.43 -3.30 12.01
CA GLU A 367 -35.60 -3.17 12.91
C GLU A 367 -36.64 -2.22 12.29
#